data_AF-A0A969E2L2-F1
#
_entry.id   AF-A0A969E2L2-F1
#
_cell.length_a   1.000
_cell.length_b   1.000
_cell.length_c   1.000
_cell.angle_alpha   90.00
_cell.angle_beta   90.00
_cell.angle_gamma   90.00
#
_symmetry.space_group_name_H-M   'P 1'
#
loop_
_entity.id
_entity.type
_entity.pdbx_description
1 polymer ?
#
loop_
_entity_poly.entity_id
_entity_poly.type
_entity_poly.pdbx_seq_one_letter_code
_entity_poly.pdbx_strand_id
1 'polypeptide(L)'
;MQTQPKKVIFYRWQARRIESAPFCKETSLNGAIVHYPCCEKCWQITPFSNRIDVLSDASINGKTMERSIADIPFDSITPYFVQLEQQSVSSGYYSFLAVAESQIFNTGGIFDSPPAQVPSNIYNSKDNTSDVLGFFAAVGSSYFAWNMRRDTLNRPPYKVFLRGYNFLPECRPCIGSPNFIRTAKKPNGWQD
;
A
#
# COMPACT_ATOMS: atom_id res chain seq x y z
N MET A 1 -43.46 1.06 -13.44
CA MET A 1 -42.08 1.13 -13.96
C MET A 1 -41.19 0.35 -13.00
N GLN A 2 -40.68 -0.80 -13.41
CA GLN A 2 -39.74 -1.58 -12.58
C GLN A 2 -38.37 -0.89 -12.66
N THR A 3 -37.95 -0.28 -11.55
CA THR A 3 -36.59 0.25 -11.40
C THR A 3 -35.63 -0.94 -11.45
N GLN A 4 -34.74 -0.97 -12.46
CA GLN A 4 -33.69 -1.98 -12.50
C GLN A 4 -32.86 -1.90 -11.20
N PRO A 5 -32.46 -3.05 -10.62
CA PRO A 5 -31.67 -3.05 -9.41
C PRO A 5 -30.37 -2.29 -9.69
N LYS A 6 -30.11 -1.25 -8.90
CA LYS A 6 -28.91 -0.45 -9.03
C LYS A 6 -27.69 -1.35 -8.79
N LYS A 7 -26.78 -1.36 -9.76
CA LYS A 7 -25.56 -2.16 -9.70
C LYS A 7 -24.68 -1.67 -8.55
N VAL A 8 -24.40 -2.55 -7.59
CA VAL A 8 -23.47 -2.30 -6.48
C VAL A 8 -22.04 -2.34 -7.02
N ILE A 9 -21.22 -1.36 -6.62
CA ILE A 9 -19.80 -1.27 -6.98
C ILE A 9 -18.97 -1.49 -5.73
N PHE A 10 -17.84 -2.19 -5.90
CA PHE A 10 -16.92 -2.49 -4.81
C PHE A 10 -15.58 -1.82 -5.10
N TYR A 11 -15.00 -1.24 -4.06
CA TYR A 11 -13.74 -0.51 -4.13
C TYR A 11 -12.72 -1.06 -3.16
N ARG A 12 -11.45 -0.93 -3.51
CA ARG A 12 -10.32 -1.05 -2.60
C ARG A 12 -9.45 0.20 -2.71
N TRP A 13 -8.96 0.69 -1.58
CA TRP A 13 -8.10 1.86 -1.53
C TRP A 13 -6.73 1.51 -0.98
N GLN A 14 -5.70 2.15 -1.53
CA GLN A 14 -4.33 2.03 -1.02
C GLN A 14 -3.67 3.40 -1.05
N ALA A 15 -3.32 3.91 0.12
CA ALA A 15 -2.48 5.10 0.24
C ALA A 15 -1.05 4.70 0.60
N ARG A 16 -0.09 5.32 -0.08
CA ARG A 16 1.34 5.13 0.17
C ARG A 16 2.11 6.44 0.09
N ARG A 17 3.05 6.61 1.00
CA ARG A 17 4.15 7.58 0.89
C ARG A 17 5.14 7.03 -0.12
N ILE A 18 5.63 7.89 -1.00
CA ILE A 18 6.76 7.55 -1.86
C ILE A 18 7.84 8.61 -1.69
N GLU A 19 9.08 8.17 -1.63
CA GLU A 19 10.24 9.06 -1.52
C GLU A 19 11.41 8.50 -2.33
N SER A 20 12.35 9.36 -2.71
CA SER A 20 13.62 8.90 -3.26
C SER A 20 14.34 8.07 -2.21
N ALA A 21 14.76 6.87 -2.57
CA ALA A 21 15.49 6.00 -1.67
C ALA A 21 16.84 6.64 -1.32
N PRO A 22 17.20 6.77 -0.03
CA PRO A 22 18.45 7.39 0.36
C PRO A 22 19.68 6.53 -0.02
N PHE A 23 19.51 5.22 -0.12
CA PHE A 23 20.55 4.26 -0.49
C PHE A 23 19.92 2.97 -1.06
N CYS A 24 20.71 2.19 -1.80
CA CYS A 24 20.25 0.94 -2.40
C CYS A 24 20.62 -0.30 -1.59
N LYS A 25 21.71 -0.26 -0.84
CA LYS A 25 22.13 -1.36 0.05
C LYS A 25 22.72 -0.81 1.34
N GLU A 26 22.34 -1.39 2.47
CA GLU A 26 22.96 -1.17 3.77
C GLU A 26 23.80 -2.41 4.13
N THR A 27 24.97 -2.20 4.73
CA THR A 27 25.79 -3.31 5.23
C THR A 27 26.62 -2.88 6.44
N SER A 28 27.16 -3.86 7.16
CA SER A 28 28.10 -3.62 8.25
C SER A 28 29.53 -3.87 7.77
N LEU A 29 30.37 -2.84 7.86
CA LEU A 29 31.79 -2.91 7.56
C LEU A 29 32.57 -2.57 8.83
N ASN A 30 33.34 -3.52 9.35
CA ASN A 30 34.14 -3.36 10.57
C ASN A 30 33.31 -2.85 11.78
N GLY A 31 32.05 -3.31 11.89
CA GLY A 31 31.12 -2.90 12.95
C GLY A 31 30.43 -1.55 12.73
N ALA A 32 30.71 -0.84 11.63
CA ALA A 32 30.03 0.39 11.26
C ALA A 32 28.98 0.13 10.16
N ILE A 33 27.81 0.77 10.28
CA ILE A 33 26.78 0.74 9.23
C ILE A 33 27.21 1.69 8.11
N VAL A 34 27.36 1.12 6.91
CA VAL A 34 27.71 1.83 5.67
C VAL A 34 26.69 1.55 4.59
N HIS A 35 26.56 2.47 3.65
CA HIS A 35 25.51 2.48 2.64
C HIS A 35 26.11 2.53 1.24
N TYR A 36 25.55 1.78 0.32
CA TYR A 36 25.85 1.92 -1.10
C TYR A 36 24.82 2.86 -1.73
N PRO A 37 25.25 3.93 -2.42
CA PRO A 37 24.35 4.75 -3.22
C PRO A 37 23.69 3.92 -4.33
N CYS A 38 22.59 4.43 -4.86
CA CYS A 38 21.90 3.81 -5.99
C CYS A 38 22.57 4.17 -7.32
N CYS A 39 22.77 3.19 -8.20
CA CYS A 39 23.28 3.46 -9.56
C CYS A 39 22.23 4.15 -10.47
N GLU A 40 20.96 4.10 -10.09
CA GLU A 40 19.81 4.62 -10.83
C GLU A 40 18.80 5.25 -9.87
N LYS A 41 17.79 5.98 -10.40
CA LYS A 41 16.70 6.51 -9.58
C LYS A 41 15.95 5.35 -8.93
N CYS A 42 15.82 5.40 -7.62
CA CYS A 42 15.19 4.36 -6.82
C CYS A 42 14.18 5.01 -5.89
N TRP A 43 12.99 4.43 -5.81
CA TRP A 43 11.91 4.93 -4.96
C TRP A 43 11.63 3.96 -3.83
N GLN A 44 11.50 4.50 -2.63
CA GLN A 44 11.03 3.80 -1.45
C GLN A 44 9.54 4.07 -1.28
N ILE A 45 8.77 3.00 -1.09
CA ILE A 45 7.32 3.02 -0.97
C ILE A 45 6.98 2.56 0.45
N THR A 46 6.27 3.41 1.18
CA THR A 46 5.82 3.12 2.55
C THR A 46 4.30 3.21 2.59
N PRO A 47 3.56 2.10 2.80
CA PRO A 47 2.12 2.16 2.95
C PRO A 47 1.76 2.91 4.24
N PHE A 48 0.66 3.68 4.22
CA PHE A 48 0.18 4.37 5.43
C PHE A 48 -0.48 3.43 6.43
N SER A 49 -1.02 2.31 5.94
CA SER A 49 -1.68 1.30 6.76
C SER A 49 -1.35 -0.08 6.21
N ASN A 50 -1.26 -1.06 7.11
CA ASN A 50 -1.17 -2.48 6.78
C ASN A 50 -2.54 -3.15 6.63
N ARG A 51 -3.62 -2.41 6.87
CA ARG A 51 -5.01 -2.87 6.78
C ARG A 51 -5.47 -2.93 5.33
N ILE A 52 -6.34 -3.88 5.02
CA ILE A 52 -7.01 -4.00 3.74
C ILE A 52 -8.24 -3.11 3.74
N ASP A 53 -8.12 -1.98 3.05
CA ASP A 53 -9.22 -1.04 2.94
C ASP A 53 -10.14 -1.39 1.75
N VAL A 54 -11.31 -1.96 2.05
CA VAL A 54 -12.38 -2.24 1.08
C VAL A 54 -13.70 -1.56 1.44
N LEU A 55 -14.48 -1.24 0.40
CA LEU A 55 -15.77 -0.55 0.55
C LEU A 55 -16.80 -1.05 -0.47
N SER A 56 -18.06 -1.11 -0.05
CA SER A 56 -19.20 -1.39 -0.92
C SER A 56 -20.07 -0.14 -1.09
N ASP A 57 -20.42 0.18 -2.33
CA ASP A 57 -21.38 1.25 -2.65
C ASP A 57 -22.82 0.92 -2.22
N ALA A 58 -23.09 -0.29 -1.71
CA ALA A 58 -24.42 -0.63 -1.21
C ALA A 58 -24.90 0.34 -0.11
N SER A 59 -23.98 0.83 0.73
CA SER A 59 -24.29 1.78 1.81
C SER A 59 -24.25 3.24 1.38
N ILE A 60 -23.51 3.58 0.31
CA ILE A 60 -23.36 4.95 -0.18
C ILE A 60 -24.47 5.28 -1.19
N ASN A 61 -24.94 4.27 -1.92
CA ASN A 61 -25.97 4.36 -2.94
C ASN A 61 -25.64 5.45 -3.98
N GLY A 62 -24.41 5.45 -4.50
CA GLY A 62 -23.92 6.35 -5.55
C GLY A 62 -23.87 7.83 -5.17
N LYS A 63 -23.88 8.15 -3.87
CA LYS A 63 -23.64 9.51 -3.36
C LYS A 63 -22.15 9.79 -3.21
N THR A 64 -21.77 11.06 -3.10
CA THR A 64 -20.41 11.46 -2.75
C THR A 64 -20.09 11.03 -1.32
N MET A 65 -18.87 10.56 -1.09
CA MET A 65 -18.34 10.22 0.23
C MET A 65 -17.07 11.01 0.51
N GLU A 66 -16.91 11.44 1.75
CA GLU A 66 -15.65 11.95 2.28
C GLU A 66 -15.04 10.89 3.18
N ARG A 67 -13.72 10.68 3.06
CA ARG A 67 -13.02 9.65 3.82
C ARG A 67 -11.59 10.07 4.09
N SER A 68 -11.17 9.90 5.35
CA SER A 68 -9.74 9.96 5.68
C SER A 68 -9.06 8.66 5.25
N ILE A 69 -8.04 8.78 4.40
CA ILE A 69 -7.32 7.62 3.84
C ILE A 69 -5.90 7.52 4.42
N ALA A 70 -5.33 8.63 4.87
CA ALA A 70 -3.99 8.67 5.42
C ALA A 70 -3.80 9.86 6.36
N ASP A 71 -3.14 9.61 7.49
CA ASP A 71 -2.64 10.64 8.38
C ASP A 71 -1.17 10.89 8.07
N ILE A 72 -0.83 12.15 7.81
CA ILE A 72 0.51 12.52 7.35
C ILE A 72 1.29 13.13 8.52
N PRO A 73 2.30 12.43 9.06
CA PRO A 73 3.09 12.97 10.15
C PRO A 73 3.95 14.13 9.67
N PHE A 74 4.06 15.18 10.50
CA PHE A 74 4.97 16.31 10.24
C PHE A 74 6.38 16.03 10.83
N ASP A 75 7.06 15.05 10.22
CA ASP A 75 8.35 14.51 10.63
C ASP A 75 9.57 15.23 10.02
N SER A 76 9.35 16.08 9.02
CA SER A 76 10.39 16.82 8.29
C SER A 76 9.74 17.97 7.50
N ILE A 77 10.55 18.97 7.14
CA ILE A 77 10.15 20.05 6.23
C ILE A 77 10.21 19.64 4.75
N THR A 78 10.82 18.50 4.44
CA THR A 78 10.92 17.99 3.06
C THR A 78 9.53 17.75 2.47
N PRO A 79 9.33 18.00 1.17
CA PRO A 79 8.06 17.68 0.50
C PRO A 79 7.66 16.22 0.72
N TYR A 80 6.35 15.99 0.85
CA TYR A 80 5.81 14.66 1.11
C TYR A 80 4.93 14.23 -0.04
N PHE A 81 5.40 13.23 -0.78
CA PHE A 81 4.65 12.69 -1.91
C PHE A 81 3.74 11.55 -1.45
N VAL A 82 2.44 11.75 -1.66
CA VAL A 82 1.38 10.77 -1.40
C VAL A 82 0.84 10.27 -2.72
N GLN A 83 0.71 8.95 -2.83
CA GLN A 83 -0.02 8.32 -3.91
C GLN A 83 -1.19 7.53 -3.34
N LEU A 84 -2.37 7.79 -3.91
CA LEU A 84 -3.60 7.10 -3.65
C LEU A 84 -3.97 6.27 -4.86
N GLU A 85 -4.22 4.99 -4.64
CA GLU A 85 -4.69 4.06 -5.66
C GLU A 85 -6.11 3.61 -5.30
N GLN A 86 -7.05 3.85 -6.21
CA GLN A 86 -8.41 3.36 -6.15
C GLN A 86 -8.56 2.19 -7.11
N GLN A 87 -8.93 1.03 -6.59
CA GLN A 87 -9.20 -0.16 -7.39
C GLN A 87 -10.70 -0.44 -7.43
N SER A 88 -11.24 -0.64 -8.63
CA SER A 88 -12.58 -1.19 -8.84
C SER A 88 -12.46 -2.72 -8.87
N VAL A 89 -13.13 -3.38 -7.93
CA VAL A 89 -12.98 -4.82 -7.68
C VAL A 89 -14.29 -5.58 -7.93
N SER A 90 -14.17 -6.86 -8.27
CA SER A 90 -15.35 -7.74 -8.37
C SER A 90 -15.90 -8.07 -6.98
N SER A 91 -17.17 -8.49 -6.92
CA SER A 91 -17.81 -8.92 -5.67
C SER A 91 -17.09 -10.09 -5.00
N GLY A 92 -16.62 -11.05 -5.79
CA GLY A 92 -15.85 -12.20 -5.29
C GLY A 92 -14.53 -11.77 -4.66
N TYR A 93 -13.81 -10.85 -5.31
CA TYR A 93 -12.54 -10.34 -4.77
C TYR A 93 -12.75 -9.47 -3.53
N TYR A 94 -13.81 -8.64 -3.52
CA TYR A 94 -14.22 -7.90 -2.33
C TYR A 94 -14.47 -8.83 -1.13
N SER A 95 -15.21 -9.93 -1.36
CA SER A 95 -15.52 -10.92 -0.31
C SER A 95 -14.25 -11.61 0.20
N PHE A 96 -13.35 -11.99 -0.71
CA PHE A 96 -12.03 -12.51 -0.35
C PHE A 96 -11.25 -11.53 0.54
N LEU A 97 -11.15 -10.26 0.13
CA LEU A 97 -10.42 -9.23 0.86
C LEU A 97 -11.03 -8.95 2.24
N ALA A 98 -12.36 -8.92 2.35
CA ALA A 98 -13.06 -8.70 3.61
C ALA A 98 -12.83 -9.85 4.61
N VAL A 99 -12.84 -11.10 4.14
CA VAL A 99 -12.53 -12.27 4.97
C VAL A 99 -11.04 -12.31 5.33
N ALA A 100 -10.15 -11.96 4.40
CA ALA A 100 -8.72 -11.87 4.70
C ALA A 100 -8.42 -10.81 5.77
N GLU A 101 -9.04 -9.63 5.66
CA GLU A 101 -8.92 -8.55 6.65
C GLU A 101 -9.38 -9.00 8.03
N SER A 102 -10.53 -9.68 8.10
CA SER A 102 -11.02 -10.19 9.37
C SER A 102 -10.08 -11.26 9.93
N GLN A 103 -9.54 -12.18 9.13
CA GLN A 103 -8.62 -13.18 9.67
C GLN A 103 -7.27 -12.60 10.16
N ILE A 104 -6.74 -11.57 9.49
CA ILE A 104 -5.45 -10.97 9.87
C ILE A 104 -5.59 -10.10 11.12
N PHE A 105 -6.69 -9.34 11.24
CA PHE A 105 -6.84 -8.32 12.28
C PHE A 105 -7.90 -8.63 13.34
N ASN A 106 -8.62 -9.75 13.24
CA ASN A 106 -9.53 -10.19 14.30
C ASN A 106 -8.74 -10.84 15.42
N THR A 107 -8.48 -10.08 16.48
CA THR A 107 -7.95 -10.58 17.76
C THR A 107 -9.10 -11.16 18.56
N GLY A 108 -9.63 -12.29 18.09
CA GLY A 108 -10.84 -12.83 18.67
C GLY A 108 -10.65 -13.48 20.05
N GLY A 109 -11.71 -13.47 20.87
CA GLY A 109 -11.81 -14.21 22.14
C GLY A 109 -12.36 -15.63 21.95
N ILE A 110 -12.39 -16.42 23.03
CA ILE A 110 -12.85 -17.83 23.00
C ILE A 110 -14.34 -18.03 22.62
N PHE A 111 -15.10 -16.94 22.54
CA PHE A 111 -16.53 -16.93 22.18
C PHE A 111 -16.79 -16.30 20.81
N ASP A 112 -15.75 -15.95 20.05
CA ASP A 112 -15.95 -15.39 18.73
C ASP A 112 -16.35 -16.45 17.71
N SER A 113 -17.16 -16.02 16.75
CA SER A 113 -17.55 -16.84 15.61
C SER A 113 -16.30 -17.42 14.94
N PRO A 114 -16.33 -18.70 14.53
CA PRO A 114 -15.21 -19.31 13.85
C PRO A 114 -14.86 -18.50 12.58
N PRO A 115 -13.57 -18.40 12.23
CA PRO A 115 -13.15 -17.65 11.05
C PRO A 115 -13.85 -18.21 9.81
N ALA A 116 -14.46 -17.32 9.02
CA ALA A 116 -15.12 -17.70 7.78
C ALA A 116 -14.10 -18.31 6.80
N GLN A 117 -14.53 -19.29 6.00
CA GLN A 117 -13.68 -19.88 4.96
C GLN A 117 -13.30 -18.81 3.93
N VAL A 118 -12.01 -18.70 3.60
CA VAL A 118 -11.54 -17.75 2.59
C VAL A 118 -11.99 -18.22 1.21
N PRO A 119 -12.81 -17.45 0.49
CA PRO A 119 -13.25 -17.87 -0.85
C PRO A 119 -12.07 -17.86 -1.82
N SER A 120 -11.89 -18.94 -2.58
CA SER A 120 -10.91 -19.01 -3.66
C SER A 120 -11.59 -19.15 -5.02
N ASN A 121 -10.93 -18.66 -6.07
CA ASN A 121 -11.27 -18.92 -7.47
C ASN A 121 -10.16 -19.68 -8.21
N ILE A 122 -9.18 -20.21 -7.48
CA ILE A 122 -8.07 -21.00 -8.00
C ILE A 122 -8.32 -22.46 -7.60
N TYR A 123 -8.09 -23.37 -8.53
CA TYR A 123 -8.23 -24.80 -8.27
C TYR A 123 -7.10 -25.56 -8.96
N ASN A 124 -6.79 -26.74 -8.42
CA ASN A 124 -5.83 -27.64 -9.01
C ASN A 124 -6.55 -28.55 -10.00
N SER A 125 -6.14 -28.52 -11.27
CA SER A 125 -6.77 -29.32 -12.33
C SER A 125 -6.50 -30.82 -12.23
N LYS A 126 -5.49 -31.25 -11.46
CA LYS A 126 -5.13 -32.66 -11.28
C LYS A 126 -5.72 -33.28 -10.01
N ASP A 127 -6.00 -32.46 -9.00
CA ASP A 127 -6.56 -32.88 -7.72
C ASP A 127 -7.57 -31.85 -7.23
N ASN A 128 -8.85 -32.21 -7.28
CA ASN A 128 -9.92 -31.33 -6.85
C ASN A 128 -10.25 -31.47 -5.35
N THR A 129 -9.46 -32.25 -4.60
CA THR A 129 -9.65 -32.47 -3.15
C THR A 129 -8.77 -31.55 -2.30
N SER A 130 -7.73 -30.94 -2.90
CA SER A 130 -6.86 -30.00 -2.21
C SER A 130 -7.45 -28.59 -2.19
N ASP A 131 -7.63 -28.02 -1.00
CA ASP A 131 -7.96 -26.60 -0.84
C ASP A 131 -6.80 -25.72 -1.34
N VAL A 132 -7.06 -24.85 -2.31
CA VAL A 132 -6.07 -23.88 -2.80
C VAL A 132 -6.35 -22.52 -2.18
N LEU A 133 -5.32 -21.92 -1.60
CA LEU A 133 -5.40 -20.59 -1.01
C LEU A 133 -5.12 -19.49 -2.04
N GLY A 134 -5.81 -18.37 -1.89
CA GLY A 134 -5.62 -17.17 -2.68
C GLY A 134 -6.74 -16.91 -3.68
N PHE A 135 -6.67 -15.76 -4.33
CA PHE A 135 -7.68 -15.29 -5.27
C PHE A 135 -7.00 -14.57 -6.43
N PHE A 136 -7.28 -15.01 -7.65
CA PHE A 136 -6.84 -14.34 -8.86
C PHE A 136 -7.86 -13.25 -9.26
N ALA A 137 -7.44 -12.00 -9.30
CA ALA A 137 -8.30 -10.88 -9.66
C ALA A 137 -7.67 -10.00 -10.74
N ALA A 138 -8.52 -9.51 -11.65
CA ALA A 138 -8.21 -8.38 -12.52
C ALA A 138 -9.01 -7.16 -12.03
N VAL A 139 -8.34 -6.02 -11.88
CA VAL A 139 -8.91 -4.81 -11.29
C VAL A 139 -8.63 -3.60 -12.17
N GLY A 140 -9.60 -2.69 -12.26
CA GLY A 140 -9.37 -1.37 -12.85
C GLY A 140 -8.77 -0.46 -11.79
N SER A 141 -7.64 0.20 -12.08
CA SER A 141 -6.94 1.05 -11.10
C SER A 141 -6.84 2.49 -11.58
N SER A 142 -7.18 3.42 -10.69
CA SER A 142 -7.03 4.87 -10.88
C SER A 142 -6.06 5.40 -9.84
N TYR A 143 -5.16 6.28 -10.27
CA TYR A 143 -4.12 6.86 -9.42
C TYR A 143 -4.35 8.35 -9.22
N PHE A 144 -4.27 8.79 -7.96
CA PHE A 144 -4.19 10.19 -7.59
C PHE A 144 -2.86 10.41 -6.85
N ALA A 145 -2.14 11.46 -7.20
CA ALA A 145 -0.85 11.77 -6.62
C ALA A 145 -0.83 13.22 -6.16
N TRP A 146 -0.27 13.47 -4.98
CA TRP A 146 -0.12 14.81 -4.44
C TRP A 146 1.24 14.97 -3.78
N ASN A 147 1.94 16.05 -4.16
CA ASN A 147 3.18 16.46 -3.53
C ASN A 147 2.92 17.60 -2.56
N MET A 148 2.91 17.30 -1.26
CA MET A 148 2.60 18.26 -0.22
C MET A 148 3.85 19.04 0.18
N ARG A 149 3.77 20.36 0.01
CA ARG A 149 4.74 21.29 0.60
C ARG A 149 4.57 21.33 2.11
N ARG A 150 5.69 21.23 2.83
CA ARG A 150 5.73 21.21 4.31
C ARG A 150 6.69 22.25 4.89
N ASP A 151 7.31 23.04 4.03
CA ASP A 151 8.21 24.16 4.34
C ASP A 151 7.46 25.43 4.78
N THR A 152 6.14 25.51 4.56
CA THR A 152 5.30 26.66 4.90
C THR A 152 4.78 26.64 6.34
N LEU A 153 5.01 25.55 7.08
CA LEU A 153 4.51 25.40 8.44
C LEU A 153 5.43 26.15 9.42
N ASN A 154 4.90 27.14 10.13
CA ASN A 154 5.63 27.91 11.14
C ASN A 154 5.74 27.16 12.50
N ARG A 155 6.19 25.91 12.45
CA ARG A 155 6.48 25.09 13.63
C ARG A 155 7.59 24.10 13.29
N PRO A 156 8.48 23.76 14.24
CA PRO A 156 9.49 22.74 14.00
C PRO A 156 8.84 21.35 13.83
N PRO A 157 9.42 20.46 13.00
CA PRO A 157 8.95 19.08 12.91
C PRO A 157 9.18 18.34 14.24
N TYR A 158 8.29 17.40 14.57
CA TYR A 158 8.37 16.68 15.85
C TYR A 158 9.55 15.70 15.93
N LYS A 159 10.16 15.41 14.77
CA LYS A 159 11.42 14.67 14.66
C LYS A 159 12.38 15.51 13.82
N VAL A 160 13.58 15.73 14.34
CA VAL A 160 14.70 16.26 13.55
C VAL A 160 15.65 15.08 13.30
N PHE A 161 15.46 14.38 12.18
CA PHE A 161 16.38 13.32 11.78
C PHE A 161 17.49 13.92 10.90
N LEU A 162 18.61 14.30 11.51
CA LEU A 162 19.86 14.46 10.77
C LEU A 162 20.45 13.08 10.51
N ARG A 163 19.88 12.36 9.54
CA ARG A 163 20.38 11.04 9.16
C ARG A 163 21.57 11.22 8.21
N GLY A 164 22.76 11.32 8.78
CA GLY A 164 24.01 11.20 8.01
C GLY A 164 24.15 9.78 7.50
N TYR A 165 24.38 9.62 6.19
CA TYR A 165 24.67 8.32 5.59
C TYR A 165 26.15 8.25 5.26
N ASN A 166 26.84 7.25 5.82
CA ASN A 166 28.20 6.93 5.42
C ASN A 166 28.15 6.16 4.11
N PHE A 167 28.45 6.83 3.00
CA PHE A 167 28.40 6.21 1.68
C PHE A 167 29.74 5.59 1.30
N LEU A 168 29.68 4.39 0.73
CA LEU A 168 30.79 3.79 -0.01
C LEU A 168 30.82 4.34 -1.44
N PRO A 169 31.99 4.35 -2.10
CA PRO A 169 32.13 4.92 -3.45
C PRO A 169 31.42 4.09 -4.52
N GLU A 170 31.24 2.79 -4.30
CA GLU A 170 30.54 1.90 -5.23
C GLU A 170 29.03 2.09 -5.14
N CYS A 171 28.34 2.12 -6.28
CA CYS A 171 26.88 2.08 -6.31
C CYS A 171 26.36 0.63 -6.38
N ARG A 172 25.09 0.44 -6.01
CA ARG A 172 24.35 -0.82 -6.22
C ARG A 172 23.08 -0.57 -7.02
N PRO A 173 22.64 -1.53 -7.86
CA PRO A 173 21.39 -1.40 -8.61
C PRO A 173 20.18 -1.34 -7.66
N CYS A 174 19.09 -0.71 -8.11
CA CYS A 174 17.86 -0.65 -7.34
C CYS A 174 17.10 -1.97 -7.48
N ILE A 175 17.32 -2.88 -6.55
CA ILE A 175 16.62 -4.16 -6.53
C ILE A 175 15.25 -3.98 -5.87
N GLY A 176 14.19 -4.35 -6.59
CA GLY A 176 12.84 -4.39 -6.05
C GLY A 176 12.74 -5.35 -4.87
N SER A 177 12.07 -4.94 -3.80
CA SER A 177 11.84 -5.82 -2.65
C SER A 177 10.63 -6.72 -2.89
N PRO A 178 10.61 -7.98 -2.38
CA PRO A 178 9.46 -8.87 -2.48
C PRO A 178 8.15 -8.25 -1.97
N ASN A 179 8.25 -7.33 -1.01
CA ASN A 179 7.09 -6.65 -0.41
C ASN A 179 6.75 -5.32 -1.11
N PHE A 180 7.27 -5.07 -2.32
CA PHE A 180 7.06 -3.85 -3.10
C PHE A 180 7.38 -2.53 -2.37
N ILE A 181 8.19 -2.58 -1.31
CA ILE A 181 8.65 -1.39 -0.56
C ILE A 181 9.70 -0.56 -1.33
N ARG A 182 10.19 -1.08 -2.46
CA ARG A 182 11.22 -0.42 -3.27
C ARG A 182 11.05 -0.76 -4.75
N THR A 183 11.27 0.22 -5.61
CA THR A 183 11.16 0.04 -7.07
C THR A 183 12.11 0.97 -7.83
N ALA A 184 12.67 0.47 -8.94
CA ALA A 184 13.40 1.26 -9.93
C ALA A 184 12.46 1.87 -10.99
N LYS A 185 11.18 1.47 -10.99
CA LYS A 185 10.17 2.01 -11.90
C LYS A 185 9.60 3.31 -11.32
N LYS A 186 9.69 4.40 -12.09
CA LYS A 186 9.12 5.69 -11.72
C LYS A 186 7.64 5.54 -11.33
N PRO A 187 7.23 5.97 -10.11
CA PRO A 187 5.84 5.93 -9.68
C PRO A 187 4.93 6.82 -10.53
N ASN A 188 3.68 6.39 -10.72
CA ASN A 188 2.68 7.17 -11.43
C ASN A 188 2.45 8.53 -10.73
N GLY A 189 2.46 9.62 -11.49
CA GLY A 189 2.26 10.97 -10.94
C GLY A 189 3.46 11.54 -10.17
N TRP A 190 4.61 10.86 -10.13
CA TRP A 190 5.84 11.42 -9.55
C TRP A 190 6.33 12.64 -10.35
N GLN A 191 6.56 13.75 -9.66
CA GLN A 191 7.11 14.98 -10.21
C GLN A 191 8.60 15.05 -9.88
N ASP A 192 9.44 15.26 -10.89
CA ASP A 192 10.90 15.40 -10.73
C ASP A 192 11.29 16.78 -10.19
#